data_AF-A0A928U0A2-F1
#
_entry.id   AF-A0A928U0A2-F1
#
_cell.length_a   1.000
_cell.length_b   1.000
_cell.length_c   1.000
_cell.angle_alpha   90.00
_cell.angle_beta   90.00
_cell.angle_gamma   90.00
#
_symmetry.space_group_name_H-M   'P 1'
#
loop_
_entity.id
_entity.type
_entity.pdbx_description
1 polymer ?
#
loop_
_entity_poly.entity_id
_entity_poly.type
_entity_poly.pdbx_seq_one_letter_code
_entity_poly.pdbx_strand_id
1 'polypeptide(L)'
;MEKQKSYFSSFAIIGILLIAVTALIILIFNQNQAKAQEDILTELTNRLTEQGVPVKNVQRANYTTEETNQPQLQISVVLQSTTNSATVAPEDPLYVHMVQREIAIAQKQNEVQFDTVNVTILNSSGSMIYWSDVPVGKLSPTANSQVDDMTLATMLLDRLSLHGFFLHSLSVSTDTNGTPVLNIQLDVEDVQTANEQFPPFMFELSQLLEEFNSKGIQIAICKIEIVNITQRQVLLKYVKDFQLAQENWWQAETFTKEWFPHPPPPVSDSVD
;
A
#
# COMPACT_ATOMS: atom_id res chain seq x y z
N MET A 1 13.77 -61.24 38.16
CA MET A 1 14.59 -60.27 37.41
C MET A 1 14.22 -60.12 35.94
N GLU A 2 13.70 -61.14 35.24
CA GLU A 2 13.31 -61.01 33.81
C GLU A 2 12.12 -60.07 33.55
N LYS A 3 11.08 -60.09 34.39
CA LYS A 3 9.92 -59.20 34.21
C LYS A 3 10.29 -57.71 34.29
N GLN A 4 11.27 -57.34 35.13
CA GLN A 4 11.69 -55.95 35.30
C GLN A 4 12.46 -55.41 34.08
N LYS A 5 13.26 -56.25 33.38
CA LYS A 5 13.91 -55.87 32.11
C LYS A 5 12.89 -55.66 30.98
N SER A 6 11.81 -56.44 30.95
CA SER A 6 10.77 -56.32 29.93
C SER A 6 9.99 -55.00 30.05
N TYR A 7 9.72 -54.51 31.26
CA TYR A 7 9.08 -53.20 31.43
C TYR A 7 9.98 -52.05 30.96
N PHE A 8 11.28 -52.08 31.28
CA PHE A 8 12.23 -51.05 30.84
C PHE A 8 12.36 -50.97 29.32
N SER A 9 12.38 -52.11 28.61
CA SER A 9 12.40 -52.10 27.14
C SER A 9 11.10 -51.56 26.54
N SER A 10 9.95 -51.88 27.13
CA SER A 10 8.65 -51.40 26.65
C SER A 10 8.48 -49.89 26.86
N PHE A 11 8.93 -49.34 28.01
CA PHE A 11 8.91 -47.90 28.24
C PHE A 11 9.86 -47.13 27.33
N ALA A 12 11.05 -47.68 27.05
CA ALA A 12 12.00 -47.08 26.12
C ALA A 12 11.45 -47.06 24.68
N ILE A 13 10.82 -48.15 24.22
CA ILE A 13 10.20 -48.22 22.89
C ILE A 13 9.03 -47.23 22.77
N ILE A 14 8.17 -47.13 23.78
CA ILE A 14 7.06 -46.16 23.80
C ILE A 14 7.59 -44.72 23.77
N GLY A 15 8.64 -44.43 24.54
CA GLY A 15 9.28 -43.11 24.57
C GLY A 15 9.86 -42.69 23.21
N ILE A 16 10.58 -43.59 22.54
CA ILE A 16 11.14 -43.35 21.20
C ILE A 16 10.03 -43.09 20.18
N LEU A 17 8.95 -43.87 20.26
CA LEU A 17 7.82 -43.77 19.32
C LEU A 17 7.07 -42.44 19.48
N LEU A 18 6.91 -41.96 20.73
CA LEU A 18 6.35 -40.64 21.02
C LEU A 18 7.20 -39.50 20.45
N ILE A 19 8.53 -39.56 20.63
CA ILE A 19 9.45 -38.55 20.09
C ILE A 19 9.36 -38.50 18.56
N ALA A 20 9.36 -39.66 17.90
CA ALA A 20 9.26 -39.76 16.45
C ALA A 20 7.93 -39.17 15.91
N VAL A 21 6.80 -39.44 16.58
CA VAL A 21 5.50 -38.87 16.22
C VAL A 21 5.50 -37.36 16.41
N THR A 22 6.03 -36.84 17.52
CA THR A 22 6.12 -35.38 17.73
C THR A 22 7.03 -34.70 16.71
N ALA A 23 8.17 -35.30 16.37
CA ALA A 23 9.07 -34.77 15.35
C ALA A 23 8.40 -34.75 13.96
N LEU A 24 7.62 -35.79 13.63
CA LEU A 24 6.86 -35.86 12.39
C LEU A 24 5.76 -34.79 12.33
N ILE A 25 5.02 -34.58 13.43
CA ILE A 25 3.99 -33.52 13.51
C ILE A 25 4.63 -32.14 13.31
N ILE A 26 5.77 -31.87 13.97
CA ILE A 26 6.52 -30.61 13.80
C ILE A 26 6.98 -30.44 12.35
N LEU A 27 7.48 -31.50 11.71
CA LEU A 27 7.90 -31.48 10.30
C LEU A 27 6.74 -31.17 9.35
N ILE A 28 5.59 -31.83 9.53
CA ILE A 28 4.38 -31.59 8.74
C ILE A 28 3.89 -30.15 8.95
N PHE A 29 3.89 -29.67 10.21
CA PHE A 29 3.47 -28.32 10.55
C PHE A 29 4.38 -27.25 9.89
N ASN A 30 5.70 -27.46 9.91
CA ASN A 30 6.67 -26.56 9.26
C ASN A 30 6.54 -26.55 7.74
N GLN A 31 6.33 -27.72 7.11
CA GLN A 31 6.12 -27.79 5.66
C GLN A 31 4.82 -27.10 5.22
N ASN A 32 3.75 -27.25 5.99
CA ASN A 32 2.48 -26.60 5.69
C ASN A 32 2.57 -25.07 5.83
N GLN A 33 3.27 -24.57 6.85
CA GLN A 33 3.53 -23.13 7.00
C GLN A 33 4.36 -22.55 5.85
N ALA A 34 5.40 -23.26 5.40
CA ALA A 34 6.23 -22.81 4.29
C ALA A 34 5.43 -22.68 2.98
N LYS A 35 4.53 -23.64 2.70
CA LYS A 35 3.63 -23.58 1.54
C LYS A 35 2.63 -22.43 1.64
N ALA A 36 1.94 -22.29 2.77
CA ALA A 36 0.98 -21.20 2.96
C ALA A 36 1.61 -19.81 2.79
N GLN A 37 2.87 -19.65 3.19
CA GLN A 37 3.60 -18.39 2.99
C GLN A 37 3.97 -18.16 1.53
N GLU A 38 4.38 -19.19 0.79
CA GLU A 38 4.65 -19.08 -0.65
C GLU A 38 3.39 -18.75 -1.45
N ASP A 39 2.25 -19.31 -1.05
CA ASP A 39 0.94 -19.02 -1.63
C ASP A 39 0.58 -17.54 -1.46
N ILE A 40 0.81 -16.95 -0.27
CA ILE A 40 0.61 -15.52 -0.01
C ILE A 40 1.49 -14.64 -0.92
N LEU A 41 2.79 -14.97 -1.07
CA LEU A 41 3.70 -14.18 -1.93
C LEU A 41 3.28 -14.25 -3.40
N THR A 42 2.85 -15.43 -3.85
CA THR A 42 2.34 -15.65 -5.22
C THR A 42 1.06 -14.86 -5.46
N GLU A 43 0.10 -14.95 -4.54
CA GLU A 43 -1.15 -14.21 -4.60
C GLU A 43 -0.89 -12.69 -4.62
N LEU A 44 -0.04 -12.19 -3.72
CA LEU A 44 0.35 -10.78 -3.67
C LEU A 44 0.96 -10.31 -5.00
N THR A 45 1.88 -11.10 -5.56
CA THR A 45 2.51 -10.78 -6.86
C THR A 45 1.47 -10.70 -7.98
N ASN A 46 0.56 -11.66 -8.06
CA ASN A 46 -0.48 -11.70 -9.08
C ASN A 46 -1.40 -10.49 -8.96
N ARG A 47 -1.91 -10.20 -7.77
CA ARG A 47 -2.85 -9.10 -7.52
C ARG A 47 -2.23 -7.73 -7.79
N LEU A 48 -0.97 -7.52 -7.44
CA LEU A 48 -0.24 -6.31 -7.79
C LEU A 48 -0.08 -6.18 -9.32
N THR A 49 0.30 -7.26 -9.99
CA THR A 49 0.46 -7.28 -11.46
C THR A 49 -0.86 -7.02 -12.19
N GLU A 50 -1.97 -7.61 -11.73
CA GLU A 50 -3.31 -7.39 -12.26
C GLU A 50 -3.77 -5.93 -12.13
N GLN A 51 -3.31 -5.24 -11.08
CA GLN A 51 -3.53 -3.81 -10.87
C GLN A 51 -2.58 -2.91 -11.67
N GLY A 52 -1.72 -3.49 -12.52
CA GLY A 52 -0.78 -2.77 -13.34
C GLY A 52 0.48 -2.30 -12.60
N VAL A 53 0.72 -2.77 -11.37
CA VAL A 53 1.95 -2.47 -10.64
C VAL A 53 3.12 -3.21 -11.30
N PRO A 54 4.20 -2.51 -11.68
CA PRO A 54 5.34 -3.11 -12.38
C PRO A 54 6.27 -3.85 -11.41
N VAL A 55 5.81 -4.98 -10.88
CA VAL A 55 6.53 -5.81 -9.92
C VAL A 55 7.67 -6.57 -10.59
N LYS A 56 8.88 -6.48 -10.04
CA LYS A 56 10.05 -7.29 -10.44
C LYS A 56 10.24 -8.51 -9.57
N ASN A 57 10.00 -8.37 -8.27
CA ASN A 57 10.19 -9.44 -7.31
C ASN A 57 9.34 -9.18 -6.06
N VAL A 58 8.80 -10.25 -5.49
CA VAL A 58 8.19 -10.26 -4.16
C VAL A 58 8.79 -11.46 -3.44
N GLN A 59 9.44 -11.20 -2.31
CA GLN A 59 10.12 -12.25 -1.58
C GLN A 59 9.99 -12.04 -0.08
N ARG A 60 10.23 -13.13 0.66
CA ARG A 60 10.43 -13.03 2.10
C ARG A 60 11.73 -12.30 2.39
N ALA A 61 11.64 -11.29 3.23
CA ALA A 61 12.77 -10.74 3.93
C ALA A 61 12.74 -11.27 5.37
N ASN A 62 13.86 -11.81 5.82
CA ASN A 62 14.04 -12.14 7.23
C ASN A 62 14.88 -11.03 7.84
N TYR A 63 14.35 -10.34 8.84
CA TYR A 63 15.15 -9.48 9.68
C TYR A 63 15.05 -9.96 11.13
N THR A 64 16.20 -9.96 11.78
CA THR A 64 16.32 -10.20 13.22
C THR A 64 16.40 -8.82 13.86
N THR A 65 15.43 -8.45 14.69
CA THR A 65 15.60 -7.25 15.51
C THR A 65 16.57 -7.56 16.65
N GLU A 66 17.55 -6.70 16.87
CA GLU A 66 18.58 -6.88 17.92
C GLU A 66 17.95 -7.06 19.32
N GLU A 67 16.75 -6.51 19.54
CA GLU A 67 16.03 -6.58 20.81
C GLU A 67 15.34 -7.92 21.09
N THR A 68 14.83 -8.62 20.08
CA THR A 68 14.03 -9.84 20.30
C THR A 68 14.73 -11.12 19.89
N ASN A 69 15.77 -11.03 19.05
CA ASN A 69 16.47 -12.17 18.45
C ASN A 69 15.50 -13.19 17.79
N GLN A 70 14.27 -12.76 17.48
CA GLN A 70 13.25 -13.55 16.80
C GLN A 70 13.12 -13.04 15.36
N PRO A 71 13.14 -13.93 14.36
CA PRO A 71 12.92 -13.54 12.98
C PRO A 71 11.48 -13.03 12.84
N GLN A 72 11.33 -11.75 12.49
CA GLN A 72 10.03 -11.22 12.11
C GLN A 72 9.81 -11.46 10.63
N LEU A 73 8.59 -11.88 10.29
CA LEU A 73 8.21 -12.08 8.90
C LEU A 73 8.05 -10.71 8.25
N GLN A 74 8.94 -10.38 7.30
CA GLN A 74 8.82 -9.18 6.48
C GLN A 74 8.68 -9.58 5.01
N ILE A 75 7.93 -8.79 4.24
CA ILE A 75 7.84 -8.92 2.78
C ILE A 75 8.75 -7.85 2.18
N SER A 76 9.54 -8.22 1.17
CA SER A 76 10.27 -7.28 0.33
C SER A 76 9.66 -7.30 -1.08
N VAL A 77 9.30 -6.11 -1.56
CA VAL A 77 8.75 -5.87 -2.88
C VAL A 77 9.70 -4.98 -3.67
N VAL A 78 10.11 -5.46 -4.85
CA VAL A 78 10.93 -4.72 -5.80
C VAL A 78 10.04 -4.29 -6.96
N LEU A 79 9.96 -2.98 -7.18
CA LEU A 79 9.19 -2.33 -8.23
C LEU A 79 10.10 -1.79 -9.33
N GLN A 80 9.58 -1.70 -10.54
CA GLN A 80 10.24 -1.10 -11.70
C GLN A 80 9.59 0.23 -12.05
N SER A 81 10.31 1.33 -11.83
CA SER A 81 9.93 2.65 -12.29
C SER A 81 10.04 2.76 -13.81
N THR A 82 9.23 3.64 -14.39
CA THR A 82 9.28 4.03 -15.80
C THR A 82 10.37 5.06 -16.10
N THR A 83 10.93 5.71 -15.07
CA THR A 83 11.99 6.71 -15.24
C THR A 83 13.35 6.06 -15.56
N ASN A 84 14.23 6.80 -16.24
CA ASN A 84 15.67 6.51 -16.33
C ASN A 84 16.52 7.41 -15.42
N SER A 85 15.90 8.35 -14.68
CA SER A 85 16.57 9.27 -13.78
C SER A 85 16.95 8.60 -12.46
N ALA A 86 17.60 9.36 -11.57
CA ALA A 86 17.84 9.00 -10.18
C ALA A 86 16.68 9.39 -9.25
N THR A 87 15.57 9.87 -9.79
CA THR A 87 14.40 10.36 -9.05
C THR A 87 13.17 9.55 -9.42
N VAL A 88 12.21 9.46 -8.49
CA VAL A 88 10.98 8.70 -8.70
C VAL A 88 10.08 9.34 -9.77
N ALA A 89 9.42 8.48 -10.55
CA ALA A 89 8.42 8.85 -11.54
C ALA A 89 7.06 9.18 -10.87
N PRO A 90 6.13 9.86 -11.57
CA PRO A 90 4.81 10.18 -11.04
C PRO A 90 4.00 9.01 -10.46
N GLU A 91 4.12 7.82 -11.06
CA GLU A 91 3.37 6.64 -10.62
C GLU A 91 3.98 5.93 -9.42
N ASP A 92 5.27 6.14 -9.15
CA ASP A 92 6.03 5.34 -8.19
C ASP A 92 5.43 5.40 -6.78
N PRO A 93 5.04 6.57 -6.22
CA PRO A 93 4.38 6.62 -4.91
C PRO A 93 2.99 5.97 -4.88
N LEU A 94 2.27 5.94 -6.02
CA LEU A 94 0.99 5.24 -6.13
C LEU A 94 1.19 3.72 -6.10
N TYR A 95 2.27 3.22 -6.72
CA TYR A 95 2.64 1.81 -6.63
C TYR A 95 3.04 1.41 -5.21
N VAL A 96 3.78 2.28 -4.48
CA VAL A 96 4.06 2.05 -3.05
C VAL A 96 2.76 1.93 -2.25
N HIS A 97 1.80 2.83 -2.48
CA HIS A 97 0.49 2.76 -1.85
C HIS A 97 -0.24 1.43 -2.15
N MET A 98 -0.25 1.00 -3.42
CA MET A 98 -0.86 -0.28 -3.80
C MET A 98 -0.20 -1.47 -3.09
N VAL A 99 1.13 -1.46 -2.95
CA VAL A 99 1.85 -2.49 -2.17
C VAL A 99 1.41 -2.50 -0.71
N GLN A 100 1.35 -1.33 -0.05
CA GLN A 100 0.89 -1.23 1.34
C GLN A 100 -0.53 -1.79 1.51
N ARG A 101 -1.43 -1.40 0.60
CA ARG A 101 -2.82 -1.81 0.62
C ARG A 101 -2.98 -3.31 0.40
N GLU A 102 -2.32 -3.87 -0.60
CA GLU A 102 -2.41 -5.30 -0.89
C GLU A 102 -1.87 -6.17 0.25
N ILE A 103 -0.81 -5.70 0.93
CA ILE A 103 -0.33 -6.39 2.12
C ILE A 103 -1.35 -6.28 3.26
N ALA A 104 -1.97 -5.13 3.49
CA ALA A 104 -3.02 -4.99 4.49
C ALA A 104 -4.26 -5.86 4.20
N ILE A 105 -4.59 -6.08 2.92
CA ILE A 105 -5.62 -7.03 2.50
C ILE A 105 -5.20 -8.46 2.82
N ALA A 106 -3.98 -8.85 2.44
CA ALA A 106 -3.44 -10.18 2.71
C ALA A 106 -3.38 -10.48 4.22
N GLN A 107 -3.03 -9.49 5.06
CA GLN A 107 -3.08 -9.60 6.52
C GLN A 107 -4.48 -9.93 7.02
N LYS A 108 -5.48 -9.20 6.52
CA LYS A 108 -6.88 -9.38 6.91
C LYS A 108 -7.41 -10.74 6.48
N GLN A 109 -7.04 -11.22 5.29
CA GLN A 109 -7.55 -12.48 4.73
C GLN A 109 -6.87 -13.72 5.33
N ASN A 110 -5.58 -13.64 5.61
CA ASN A 110 -4.78 -14.78 6.05
C ASN A 110 -4.51 -14.82 7.55
N GLU A 111 -5.02 -13.83 8.31
CA GLU A 111 -4.79 -13.67 9.75
C GLU A 111 -3.29 -13.59 10.12
N VAL A 112 -2.46 -13.08 9.19
CA VAL A 112 -1.02 -12.84 9.36
C VAL A 112 -0.77 -11.38 9.71
N GLN A 113 0.22 -11.11 10.55
CA GLN A 113 0.65 -9.75 10.88
C GLN A 113 2.03 -9.46 10.30
N PHE A 114 2.16 -8.31 9.65
CA PHE A 114 3.40 -7.71 9.16
C PHE A 114 3.45 -6.28 9.72
N ASP A 115 4.53 -5.90 10.38
CA ASP A 115 4.66 -4.53 10.87
C ASP A 115 5.07 -3.57 9.74
N THR A 116 5.93 -4.07 8.85
CA THR A 116 6.48 -3.30 7.74
C THR A 116 6.58 -4.14 6.47
N VAL A 117 6.65 -3.44 5.33
CA VAL A 117 7.05 -3.98 4.05
C VAL A 117 8.28 -3.20 3.56
N ASN A 118 9.30 -3.91 3.12
CA ASN A 118 10.42 -3.29 2.45
C ASN A 118 10.05 -3.03 0.98
N VAL A 119 10.07 -1.77 0.55
CA VAL A 119 9.79 -1.40 -0.84
C VAL A 119 11.04 -0.81 -1.47
N THR A 120 11.48 -1.43 -2.56
CA THR A 120 12.60 -0.96 -3.38
C THR A 120 12.09 -0.59 -4.76
N ILE A 121 12.48 0.57 -5.29
CA ILE A 121 12.16 0.97 -6.66
C ILE A 121 13.45 1.08 -7.47
N LEU A 122 13.47 0.39 -8.62
CA LEU A 122 14.54 0.43 -9.59
C LEU A 122 14.14 1.31 -10.77
N ASN A 123 15.03 2.16 -11.27
CA ASN A 123 14.83 2.84 -12.54
C ASN A 123 14.97 1.88 -13.74
N SER A 124 14.70 2.35 -14.95
CA SER A 124 14.73 1.53 -16.17
C SER A 124 16.11 0.93 -16.51
N SER A 125 17.21 1.44 -15.92
CA SER A 125 18.55 0.82 -16.01
C SER A 125 18.83 -0.21 -14.91
N GLY A 126 17.88 -0.47 -14.01
CA GLY A 126 18.03 -1.41 -12.89
C GLY A 126 18.75 -0.82 -11.67
N SER A 127 18.99 0.49 -11.64
CA SER A 127 19.59 1.17 -10.49
C SER A 127 18.53 1.51 -9.46
N MET A 128 18.85 1.32 -8.18
CA MET A 128 17.95 1.67 -7.07
C MET A 128 17.83 3.18 -6.94
N ILE A 129 16.59 3.68 -6.95
CA ILE A 129 16.25 5.11 -6.82
C ILE A 129 15.40 5.42 -5.59
N TYR A 130 14.84 4.39 -4.96
CA TYR A 130 14.09 4.50 -3.71
C TYR A 130 14.21 3.20 -2.92
N TRP A 131 14.32 3.34 -1.61
CA TRP A 131 14.30 2.25 -0.64
C TRP A 131 13.68 2.77 0.65
N SER A 132 12.68 2.06 1.17
CA SER A 132 12.09 2.37 2.47
C SER A 132 11.47 1.13 3.09
N ASP A 133 11.55 1.04 4.42
CA ASP A 133 10.62 0.21 5.19
C ASP A 133 9.36 1.04 5.41
N VAL A 134 8.25 0.51 4.92
CA VAL A 134 6.96 1.19 4.93
C VAL A 134 6.03 0.51 5.93
N PRO A 135 5.42 1.23 6.88
CA PRO A 135 4.54 0.62 7.86
C PRO A 135 3.28 0.07 7.18
N VAL A 136 2.88 -1.12 7.58
CA VAL A 136 1.63 -1.74 7.12
C VAL A 136 0.52 -1.39 8.11
N GLY A 137 -0.48 -0.64 7.63
CA GLY A 137 -1.67 -0.31 8.40
C GLY A 137 -2.66 -1.47 8.47
N LYS A 138 -3.62 -1.38 9.40
CA LYS A 138 -4.77 -2.29 9.44
C LYS A 138 -5.94 -1.67 8.69
N LEU A 139 -6.58 -2.44 7.83
CA LEU A 139 -7.78 -1.98 7.12
C LEU A 139 -8.95 -1.78 8.10
N SER A 140 -9.42 -0.55 8.18
CA SER A 140 -10.68 -0.26 8.86
C SER A 140 -11.86 -0.90 8.09
N PRO A 141 -12.91 -1.36 8.79
CA PRO A 141 -14.11 -1.88 8.14
C PRO A 141 -14.74 -0.85 7.19
N THR A 142 -15.12 -1.31 6.00
CA THR A 142 -15.96 -0.53 5.08
C THR A 142 -17.41 -0.95 5.29
N ALA A 143 -18.30 0.01 5.53
CA ALA A 143 -19.73 -0.17 5.32
C ALA A 143 -20.02 -0.23 3.81
N ASN A 144 -20.95 -1.08 3.42
CA ASN A 144 -21.40 -1.13 2.04
C ASN A 144 -22.20 0.13 1.74
N SER A 145 -21.69 0.98 0.83
CA SER A 145 -22.48 2.09 0.29
C SER A 145 -23.77 1.54 -0.31
N GLN A 146 -24.90 2.16 0.04
CA GLN A 146 -26.20 1.86 -0.58
C GLN A 146 -26.45 2.70 -1.83
N VAL A 147 -25.53 3.62 -2.15
CA VAL A 147 -25.60 4.51 -3.31
C VAL A 147 -24.74 3.91 -4.42
N ASP A 148 -25.30 3.77 -5.61
CA ASP A 148 -24.56 3.30 -6.79
C ASP A 148 -23.52 4.33 -7.26
N ASP A 149 -22.48 3.84 -7.92
CA ASP A 149 -21.30 4.62 -8.32
C ASP A 149 -21.65 5.85 -9.19
N MET A 150 -22.63 5.72 -10.08
CA MET A 150 -23.04 6.83 -10.97
C MET A 150 -23.75 7.93 -10.20
N THR A 151 -24.70 7.56 -9.34
CA THR A 151 -25.39 8.51 -8.46
C THR A 151 -24.40 9.22 -7.53
N LEU A 152 -23.44 8.49 -6.96
CA LEU A 152 -22.41 9.05 -6.10
C LEU A 152 -21.52 10.05 -6.85
N ALA A 153 -21.08 9.71 -8.07
CA ALA A 153 -20.30 10.61 -8.91
C ALA A 153 -21.07 11.92 -9.21
N THR A 154 -22.37 11.85 -9.52
CA THR A 154 -23.21 13.05 -9.72
C THR A 154 -23.32 13.88 -8.45
N MET A 155 -23.57 13.26 -7.29
CA MET A 155 -23.64 13.97 -6.01
C MET A 155 -22.34 14.69 -5.64
N LEU A 156 -21.20 14.08 -5.94
CA LEU A 156 -19.89 14.71 -5.75
C LEU A 156 -19.71 15.88 -6.72
N LEU A 157 -19.99 15.68 -8.00
CA LEU A 157 -19.85 16.70 -9.03
C LEU A 157 -20.69 17.95 -8.75
N ASP A 158 -21.93 17.78 -8.31
CA ASP A 158 -22.85 18.88 -7.99
C ASP A 158 -22.38 19.76 -6.82
N ARG A 159 -21.47 19.24 -5.99
CA ARG A 159 -20.99 19.89 -4.77
C ARG A 159 -19.51 20.25 -4.81
N LEU A 160 -18.77 19.73 -5.77
CA LEU A 160 -17.33 19.94 -5.89
C LEU A 160 -17.06 21.35 -6.44
N SER A 161 -16.42 22.18 -5.63
CA SER A 161 -15.84 23.43 -6.12
C SER A 161 -14.52 23.14 -6.81
N LEU A 162 -14.39 23.55 -8.07
CA LEU A 162 -13.19 23.28 -8.86
C LEU A 162 -12.10 24.34 -8.70
N HIS A 163 -12.34 25.46 -8.00
CA HIS A 163 -11.32 26.49 -7.74
C HIS A 163 -10.44 26.83 -8.95
N GLY A 164 -11.01 27.15 -10.12
CA GLY A 164 -10.21 27.50 -11.31
C GLY A 164 -9.51 26.33 -12.02
N PHE A 165 -9.57 25.11 -11.50
CA PHE A 165 -9.27 23.90 -12.27
C PHE A 165 -10.39 23.60 -13.27
N PHE A 166 -10.02 22.98 -14.38
CA PHE A 166 -10.96 22.35 -15.30
C PHE A 166 -11.11 20.88 -14.92
N LEU A 167 -12.35 20.41 -14.80
CA LEU A 167 -12.57 18.99 -14.56
C LEU A 167 -12.39 18.22 -15.86
N HIS A 168 -11.34 17.39 -15.92
CA HIS A 168 -11.12 16.46 -17.03
C HIS A 168 -12.04 15.25 -16.91
N SER A 169 -12.03 14.61 -15.73
CA SER A 169 -12.89 13.47 -15.42
C SER A 169 -13.13 13.35 -13.92
N LEU A 170 -14.32 12.86 -13.56
CA LEU A 170 -14.66 12.41 -12.22
C LEU A 170 -15.38 11.09 -12.35
N SER A 171 -14.90 10.05 -11.69
CA SER A 171 -15.55 8.74 -11.68
C SER A 171 -15.46 8.10 -10.31
N VAL A 172 -16.49 7.33 -9.99
CA VAL A 172 -16.47 6.40 -8.87
C VAL A 172 -16.48 5.01 -9.47
N SER A 173 -15.62 4.15 -8.95
CA SER A 173 -15.55 2.75 -9.36
C SER A 173 -15.28 1.88 -8.14
N THR A 174 -15.46 0.59 -8.31
CA THR A 174 -15.07 -0.40 -7.31
C THR A 174 -13.79 -1.10 -7.76
N ASP A 175 -12.79 -1.22 -6.89
CA ASP A 175 -11.57 -2.00 -7.18
C ASP A 175 -11.87 -3.52 -7.16
N THR A 176 -10.85 -4.34 -7.46
CA THR A 176 -10.97 -5.80 -7.47
C THR A 176 -11.34 -6.40 -6.10
N ASN A 177 -11.25 -5.62 -5.02
CA ASN A 177 -11.55 -6.00 -3.65
C ASN A 177 -12.92 -5.52 -3.17
N GLY A 178 -13.73 -4.91 -4.03
CA GLY A 178 -14.99 -4.33 -3.60
C GLY A 178 -14.83 -2.95 -2.94
N THR A 179 -13.67 -2.30 -3.08
CA THR A 179 -13.37 -1.00 -2.46
C THR A 179 -13.86 0.14 -3.34
N PRO A 180 -14.70 1.05 -2.83
CA PRO A 180 -15.08 2.26 -3.56
C PRO A 180 -13.89 3.22 -3.72
N VAL A 181 -13.57 3.56 -4.97
CA VAL A 181 -12.49 4.45 -5.39
C VAL A 181 -13.08 5.63 -6.16
N LEU A 182 -12.84 6.83 -5.65
CA LEU A 182 -13.07 8.08 -6.37
C LEU A 182 -11.81 8.45 -7.15
N ASN A 183 -11.94 8.67 -8.45
CA ASN A 183 -10.89 9.18 -9.31
C ASN A 183 -11.28 10.58 -9.80
N ILE A 184 -10.41 11.56 -9.57
CA ILE A 184 -10.57 12.93 -10.04
C ILE A 184 -9.36 13.27 -10.90
N GLN A 185 -9.60 13.71 -12.13
CA GLN A 185 -8.58 14.27 -13.00
C GLN A 185 -8.90 15.74 -13.26
N LEU A 186 -7.94 16.59 -12.97
CA LEU A 186 -8.03 18.03 -13.10
C LEU A 186 -6.98 18.54 -14.09
N ASP A 187 -7.40 19.54 -14.84
CA ASP A 187 -6.63 20.23 -15.85
C ASP A 187 -6.41 21.68 -15.40
N VAL A 188 -5.22 22.23 -15.64
CA VAL A 188 -4.88 23.63 -15.33
C VAL A 188 -3.98 24.22 -16.40
N GLU A 189 -4.13 25.50 -16.71
CA GLU A 189 -3.37 26.17 -17.77
C GLU A 189 -1.89 26.36 -17.41
N ASP A 190 -1.63 26.75 -16.15
CA ASP A 190 -0.30 27.10 -15.66
C ASP A 190 -0.10 26.66 -14.19
N VAL A 191 1.16 26.51 -13.78
CA VAL A 191 1.50 26.03 -12.43
C VAL A 191 1.22 27.06 -11.33
N GLN A 192 1.21 28.35 -11.65
CA GLN A 192 0.95 29.40 -10.67
C GLN A 192 -0.52 29.34 -10.23
N THR A 193 -1.45 29.30 -11.19
CA THR A 193 -2.87 29.08 -10.93
C THR A 193 -3.07 27.80 -10.11
N ALA A 194 -2.40 26.71 -10.49
CA ALA A 194 -2.50 25.45 -9.77
C ALA A 194 -2.06 25.60 -8.30
N ASN A 195 -0.94 26.28 -8.04
CA ASN A 195 -0.41 26.49 -6.70
C ASN A 195 -1.30 27.37 -5.82
N GLU A 196 -1.94 28.39 -6.39
CA GLU A 196 -2.86 29.28 -5.67
C GLU A 196 -4.18 28.58 -5.30
N GLN A 197 -4.67 27.72 -6.19
CA GLN A 197 -6.01 27.14 -6.06
C GLN A 197 -6.03 25.76 -5.41
N PHE A 198 -4.91 25.05 -5.42
CA PHE A 198 -4.88 23.68 -4.90
C PHE A 198 -5.13 23.57 -3.39
N PRO A 199 -4.56 24.42 -2.52
CA PRO A 199 -4.80 24.33 -1.08
C PRO A 199 -6.29 24.46 -0.69
N PRO A 200 -7.06 25.48 -1.13
CA PRO A 200 -8.49 25.56 -0.81
C PRO A 200 -9.30 24.42 -1.45
N PHE A 201 -8.94 23.97 -2.65
CA PHE A 201 -9.56 22.79 -3.27
C PHE A 201 -9.43 21.54 -2.40
N MET A 202 -8.22 21.22 -1.92
CA MET A 202 -7.99 20.04 -1.08
C MET A 202 -8.72 20.13 0.25
N PHE A 203 -8.77 21.31 0.86
CA PHE A 203 -9.50 21.53 2.10
C PHE A 203 -11.00 21.25 1.92
N GLU A 204 -11.64 21.83 0.91
CA GLU A 204 -13.07 21.60 0.65
C GLU A 204 -13.38 20.17 0.23
N LEU A 205 -12.52 19.56 -0.60
CA LEU A 205 -12.67 18.16 -0.98
C LEU A 205 -12.60 17.24 0.24
N SER A 206 -11.65 17.47 1.15
CA SER A 206 -11.53 16.67 2.38
C SER A 206 -12.80 16.73 3.23
N GLN A 207 -13.37 17.93 3.42
CA GLN A 207 -14.62 18.11 4.16
C GLN A 207 -15.81 17.45 3.48
N LEU A 208 -15.88 17.54 2.15
CA LEU A 208 -16.93 16.90 1.35
C LEU A 208 -16.89 15.38 1.52
N LEU A 209 -15.70 14.77 1.41
CA LEU A 209 -15.53 13.32 1.54
C LEU A 209 -15.81 12.84 2.96
N GLU A 210 -15.38 13.59 3.99
CA GLU A 210 -15.72 13.29 5.39
C GLU A 210 -17.22 13.36 5.63
N GLU A 211 -17.91 14.36 5.09
CA GLU A 211 -19.36 14.49 5.21
C GLU A 211 -20.08 13.28 4.57
N PHE A 212 -19.68 12.89 3.37
CA PHE A 212 -20.25 11.72 2.67
C PHE A 212 -20.02 10.43 3.45
N ASN A 213 -18.78 10.21 3.91
CA ASN A 213 -18.41 9.05 4.72
C ASN A 213 -19.19 9.01 6.05
N SER A 214 -19.42 10.16 6.70
CA SER A 214 -20.22 10.25 7.93
C SER A 214 -21.70 9.88 7.74
N LYS A 215 -22.21 10.00 6.51
CA LYS A 215 -23.60 9.65 6.12
C LYS A 215 -23.73 8.22 5.58
N GLY A 216 -22.67 7.41 5.65
CA GLY A 216 -22.66 6.03 5.16
C GLY A 216 -22.48 5.91 3.64
N ILE A 217 -22.15 7.01 2.95
CA ILE A 217 -21.80 7.02 1.53
C ILE A 217 -20.28 6.88 1.45
N GLN A 218 -19.79 5.64 1.43
CA GLN A 218 -18.39 5.39 1.71
C GLN A 218 -17.50 5.47 0.46
N ILE A 219 -16.58 6.43 0.47
CA ILE A 219 -15.44 6.53 -0.44
C ILE A 219 -14.21 6.11 0.35
N ALA A 220 -13.67 4.94 0.03
CA ALA A 220 -12.54 4.37 0.77
C ALA A 220 -11.20 4.88 0.25
N ILE A 221 -11.11 5.16 -1.06
CA ILE A 221 -9.91 5.71 -1.69
C ILE A 221 -10.31 6.93 -2.54
N CYS A 222 -9.55 8.02 -2.43
CA CYS A 222 -9.63 9.15 -3.35
C CYS A 222 -8.29 9.30 -4.07
N LYS A 223 -8.32 9.31 -5.40
CA LYS A 223 -7.17 9.55 -6.28
C LYS A 223 -7.38 10.85 -7.02
N ILE A 224 -6.33 11.67 -7.06
CA ILE A 224 -6.34 12.98 -7.72
C ILE A 224 -5.13 13.05 -8.64
N GLU A 225 -5.35 13.44 -9.89
CA GLU A 225 -4.30 13.74 -10.85
C GLU A 225 -4.51 15.16 -11.37
N ILE A 226 -3.46 15.97 -11.36
CA ILE A 226 -3.48 17.35 -11.87
C ILE A 226 -2.49 17.44 -13.02
N VAL A 227 -2.97 17.89 -14.18
CA VAL A 227 -2.16 18.04 -15.40
C VAL A 227 -2.16 19.49 -15.85
N ASN A 228 -0.96 20.00 -16.15
CA ASN A 228 -0.82 21.23 -16.91
C ASN A 228 -1.17 20.94 -18.38
N ILE A 229 -2.30 21.46 -18.87
CA ILE A 229 -2.79 21.15 -20.22
C ILE A 229 -1.92 21.75 -21.32
N THR A 230 -1.28 22.88 -21.06
CA THR A 230 -0.43 23.60 -22.02
C THR A 230 0.86 22.83 -22.30
N GLN A 231 1.48 22.29 -21.24
CA GLN A 231 2.75 21.58 -21.29
C GLN A 231 2.58 20.05 -21.32
N ARG A 232 1.35 19.56 -21.13
CA ARG A 232 1.02 18.15 -20.90
C ARG A 232 1.88 17.52 -19.81
N GLN A 233 2.14 18.30 -18.76
CA GLN A 233 2.97 17.90 -17.65
C GLN A 233 2.10 17.52 -16.46
N VAL A 234 2.32 16.34 -15.89
CA VAL A 234 1.74 15.97 -14.59
C VAL A 234 2.34 16.87 -13.51
N LEU A 235 1.48 17.54 -12.77
CA LEU A 235 1.86 18.38 -11.63
C LEU A 235 1.72 17.63 -10.31
N LEU A 236 0.71 16.78 -10.20
CA LEU A 236 0.41 16.00 -9.00
C LEU A 236 -0.22 14.65 -9.36
N LYS A 237 0.21 13.61 -8.67
CA LYS A 237 -0.57 12.38 -8.46
C LYS A 237 -0.70 12.15 -6.97
N TYR A 238 -1.92 12.04 -6.48
CA TYR A 238 -2.22 11.92 -5.06
C TYR A 238 -3.19 10.77 -4.82
N VAL A 239 -3.00 10.06 -3.72
CA VAL A 239 -3.96 9.08 -3.21
C VAL A 239 -4.15 9.25 -1.71
N LYS A 240 -5.41 9.32 -1.29
CA LYS A 240 -5.86 9.22 0.10
C LYS A 240 -6.59 7.92 0.29
N ASP A 241 -6.11 7.08 1.21
CA ASP A 241 -6.80 5.86 1.64
C ASP A 241 -7.35 6.06 3.05
N PHE A 242 -8.67 6.18 3.13
CA PHE A 242 -9.39 6.40 4.38
C PHE A 242 -9.43 5.14 5.26
N GLN A 243 -9.26 3.94 4.69
CA GLN A 243 -9.24 2.70 5.47
C GLN A 243 -7.93 2.47 6.17
N LEU A 244 -6.82 2.87 5.53
CA LEU A 244 -5.47 2.82 6.09
C LEU A 244 -5.09 4.10 6.84
N ALA A 245 -5.87 5.17 6.70
CA ALA A 245 -5.54 6.52 7.17
C ALA A 245 -4.18 7.00 6.64
N GLN A 246 -3.87 6.65 5.39
CA GLN A 246 -2.59 6.93 4.74
C GLN A 246 -2.78 7.81 3.50
N GLU A 247 -1.73 8.54 3.15
CA GLU A 247 -1.65 9.34 1.93
C GLU A 247 -0.31 9.11 1.26
N ASN A 248 -0.33 9.00 -0.07
CA ASN A 248 0.88 8.93 -0.87
C ASN A 248 0.72 9.89 -2.05
N TRP A 249 1.82 10.49 -2.47
CA TRP A 249 1.80 11.41 -3.59
C TRP A 249 3.13 11.50 -4.29
N TRP A 250 3.05 11.88 -5.55
CA TRP A 250 4.13 12.48 -6.30
C TRP A 250 3.73 13.89 -6.69
N GLN A 251 4.66 14.83 -6.65
CA GLN A 251 4.44 16.17 -7.18
C GLN A 251 5.64 16.66 -7.98
N ALA A 252 5.38 17.52 -8.95
CA ALA A 252 6.43 18.27 -9.64
C ALA A 252 7.11 19.24 -8.67
N GLU A 253 8.41 19.51 -8.88
CA GLU A 253 9.19 20.42 -8.02
C GLU A 253 8.60 21.84 -7.96
N THR A 254 7.96 22.27 -9.05
CA THR A 254 7.31 23.58 -9.19
C THR A 254 5.93 23.66 -8.53
N PHE A 255 5.39 22.53 -8.07
CA PHE A 255 4.07 22.45 -7.47
C PHE A 255 4.11 22.77 -5.98
N THR A 256 3.03 23.38 -5.48
CA THR A 256 2.94 23.86 -4.10
C THR A 256 3.17 22.74 -3.09
N LYS A 257 3.77 23.12 -1.95
CA LYS A 257 3.98 22.29 -0.77
C LYS A 257 3.02 22.65 0.37
N GLU A 258 2.06 23.53 0.10
CA GLU A 258 1.18 24.13 1.10
C GLU A 258 -0.16 23.39 1.18
N TRP A 259 -0.31 22.38 2.04
CA TRP A 259 -1.62 21.83 2.47
C TRP A 259 -1.47 20.50 3.23
N PHE A 260 -0.30 19.87 3.14
CA PHE A 260 -0.01 18.58 3.75
C PHE A 260 1.39 18.57 4.37
N PRO A 261 1.66 17.63 5.31
CA PRO A 261 2.95 17.58 5.98
C PRO A 261 4.06 17.19 5.01
N HIS A 262 5.10 18.01 4.96
CA HIS A 262 6.37 17.67 4.32
C HIS A 262 7.41 17.28 5.36
N PRO A 263 8.32 16.34 5.03
CA PRO A 263 9.53 16.21 5.81
C PRO A 263 10.26 17.57 5.82
N PRO A 264 10.89 17.94 6.95
CA PRO A 264 11.66 19.17 7.01
C PRO A 264 12.72 19.16 5.89
N PRO A 265 13.01 20.33 5.29
CA PRO A 265 14.06 20.41 4.28
C PRO A 265 15.37 19.88 4.87
N PRO A 266 16.21 19.21 4.06
CA PRO A 266 17.53 18.79 4.52
C PRO A 266 18.25 20.02 5.05
N VAL A 267 18.82 19.90 6.26
CA VAL A 267 19.66 20.95 6.85
C VAL A 267 20.79 21.17 5.85
N SER A 268 20.87 22.35 5.23
CA SER A 268 22.02 22.66 4.41
C SER A 268 23.20 22.70 5.35
N ASP A 269 24.18 21.83 5.15
CA ASP A 269 25.52 22.05 5.64
C ASP A 269 26.07 23.27 4.89
N SER A 270 25.69 24.47 5.34
CA SER A 270 26.36 25.70 4.95
C SER A 270 27.77 25.61 5.53
N VAL A 271 28.69 25.13 4.70
CA VAL A 271 30.12 25.33 4.91
C VAL A 271 30.34 26.82 4.68
N ASP A 272 30.41 27.58 5.79
CA ASP A 272 31.04 28.91 5.82
C ASP A 272 32.54 28.81 5.53
#